data_AF-A0A859CTH9-F1
#
_entry.id   AF-A0A859CTH9-F1
#
_cell.length_a   1.000
_cell.length_b   1.000
_cell.length_c   1.000
_cell.angle_alpha   90.00
_cell.angle_beta   90.00
_cell.angle_gamma   90.00
#
_symmetry.space_group_name_H-M   'P 1'
#
loop_
_entity.id
_entity.type
_entity.pdbx_description
1 polymer ?
#
loop_
_entity_poly.entity_id
_entity_poly.type
_entity_poly.pdbx_seq_one_letter_code
_entity_poly.pdbx_strand_id
1 'polypeptide(L)'
;MKFELVDRQGYIPDLNYGASGQELSCFIPSDYPFQQVSYNNGEGEVIIDKHTWHFFFTQEGIGIQLVDGVVTLKEAEHFLLSIKSHIWGETHQEVQIFMAGVTQK
;
A
#
# COMPACT_ATOMS: atom_id res chain seq x y z
N MET A 1 1.25 -1.70 12.50
CA MET A 1 2.33 -0.78 12.05
C MET A 1 1.78 0.04 10.89
N LYS A 2 2.22 1.30 10.74
CA LYS A 2 1.88 2.14 9.59
C LYS A 2 3.13 2.45 8.78
N PHE A 3 2.97 2.43 7.48
CA PHE A 3 3.97 2.69 6.47
C PHE A 3 3.47 3.80 5.55
N GLU A 4 4.38 4.64 5.06
CA GLU A 4 4.04 5.67 4.08
C GLU A 4 5.06 5.65 2.94
N LEU A 5 4.55 5.65 1.70
CA LEU A 5 5.32 5.81 0.48
C LEU A 5 5.14 7.25 0.02
N VAL A 6 6.20 8.05 0.12
CA VAL A 6 6.17 9.49 -0.13
C VAL A 6 7.18 9.82 -1.22
N ASP A 7 6.69 10.37 -2.32
CA ASP A 7 7.55 10.94 -3.35
C ASP A 7 8.07 12.31 -2.88
N ARG A 8 9.36 12.60 -3.06
CA ARG A 8 9.97 13.87 -2.62
C ARG A 8 9.34 15.12 -3.24
N GLN A 9 8.70 14.99 -4.40
CA GLN A 9 8.02 16.09 -5.10
C GLN A 9 6.50 16.09 -4.78
N GLY A 10 6.03 15.19 -3.92
CA GLY A 10 4.62 15.01 -3.59
C GLY A 10 3.80 14.40 -4.73
N TYR A 11 4.46 13.77 -5.71
CA TYR A 11 3.78 13.22 -6.88
C TYR A 11 3.22 11.81 -6.62
N ILE A 12 1.92 11.63 -6.86
CA ILE A 12 1.26 10.33 -6.95
C ILE A 12 0.76 10.15 -8.40
N PRO A 13 1.15 9.09 -9.10
CA PRO A 13 0.65 8.79 -10.45
C PRO A 13 -0.86 8.61 -10.48
N ASP A 14 -1.46 8.79 -11.66
CA ASP A 14 -2.86 8.43 -11.88
C ASP A 14 -3.04 6.92 -11.69
N LEU A 15 -3.78 6.54 -10.64
CA LEU A 15 -4.07 5.15 -10.34
C LEU A 15 -5.31 4.68 -11.09
N ASN A 16 -5.16 3.62 -11.87
CA ASN A 16 -6.28 2.98 -12.57
C ASN A 16 -6.92 1.94 -11.67
N TYR A 17 -8.02 2.31 -11.00
CA TYR A 17 -8.77 1.38 -10.16
C TYR A 17 -9.21 0.13 -10.96
N GLY A 18 -9.18 -1.02 -10.29
CA GLY A 18 -9.62 -2.28 -10.86
C GLY A 18 -11.14 -2.35 -11.06
N ALA A 19 -11.60 -3.53 -11.52
CA ALA A 19 -13.01 -3.83 -11.64
C ALA A 19 -13.71 -3.89 -10.27
N SER A 20 -15.05 -3.96 -10.27
CA SER A 20 -15.81 -4.04 -9.02
C SER A 20 -15.42 -5.25 -8.17
N GLY A 21 -15.09 -5.01 -6.89
CA GLY A 21 -14.54 -6.01 -5.97
C GLY A 21 -13.02 -6.19 -6.05
N GLN A 22 -12.34 -5.43 -6.91
CA GLN A 22 -10.88 -5.40 -7.09
C GLN A 22 -10.37 -3.97 -7.30
N GLU A 23 -11.12 -2.95 -6.89
CA GLU A 23 -10.78 -1.54 -7.06
C GLU A 23 -9.37 -1.23 -6.55
N LEU A 24 -8.97 -1.81 -5.41
CA LEU A 24 -7.67 -1.63 -4.78
C LEU A 24 -6.50 -2.35 -5.50
N SER A 25 -6.75 -3.03 -6.62
CA SER A 25 -5.69 -3.65 -7.42
C SER A 25 -4.66 -2.65 -7.93
N CYS A 26 -5.00 -1.36 -8.01
CA CYS A 26 -4.07 -0.30 -8.42
C CYS A 26 -2.90 -0.08 -7.44
N PHE A 27 -3.02 -0.55 -6.20
CA PHE A 27 -1.95 -0.52 -5.21
C PHE A 27 -1.16 -1.83 -5.17
N ILE A 28 -1.70 -2.91 -5.70
CA ILE A 28 -1.25 -4.27 -5.41
C ILE A 28 -0.54 -4.84 -6.64
N PRO A 29 0.75 -5.21 -6.53
CA PRO A 29 1.47 -5.81 -7.64
C PRO A 29 0.79 -7.11 -8.11
N SER A 30 0.78 -7.37 -9.41
CA SER A 30 0.00 -8.45 -10.04
C SER A 30 0.36 -9.87 -9.58
N ASP A 31 1.54 -10.04 -8.99
CA ASP A 31 2.06 -11.29 -8.43
C ASP A 31 1.62 -11.55 -6.99
N TYR A 32 0.86 -10.64 -6.37
CA TYR A 32 0.27 -10.83 -5.04
C TYR A 32 -1.22 -11.17 -5.15
N PRO A 33 -1.61 -12.43 -4.93
CA PRO A 33 -3.01 -12.78 -4.78
C PRO A 33 -3.60 -12.04 -3.58
N PHE A 34 -4.73 -11.39 -3.78
CA PHE A 34 -5.41 -10.66 -2.72
C PHE A 34 -6.92 -10.85 -2.77
N GLN A 35 -7.56 -10.60 -1.63
CA GLN A 35 -9.01 -10.48 -1.53
C GLN A 35 -9.35 -9.09 -1.01
N GLN A 36 -10.19 -8.35 -1.73
CA GLN A 36 -10.69 -7.07 -1.24
C GLN A 36 -11.73 -7.29 -0.13
N VAL A 37 -11.57 -6.58 0.98
CA VAL A 37 -12.46 -6.62 2.15
C VAL A 37 -13.39 -5.40 2.15
N SER A 38 -12.82 -4.23 1.91
CA SER A 38 -13.57 -2.97 1.87
C SER A 38 -13.01 -2.04 0.82
N TYR A 39 -13.87 -1.16 0.32
CA TYR A 39 -13.50 -0.07 -0.57
C TYR A 39 -14.42 1.10 -0.34
N ASN A 40 -13.85 2.28 -0.14
CA ASN A 40 -14.56 3.53 -0.01
C ASN A 40 -13.67 4.69 -0.49
N ASN A 41 -14.10 5.40 -1.53
CA ASN A 41 -13.44 6.60 -2.05
C ASN A 41 -11.92 6.46 -2.31
N GLY A 42 -11.50 5.36 -2.94
CA GLY A 42 -10.08 5.13 -3.29
C GLY A 42 -9.25 4.49 -2.18
N GLU A 43 -9.85 4.23 -1.02
CA GLU A 43 -9.18 3.65 0.14
C GLU A 43 -9.90 2.37 0.57
N GLY A 44 -9.22 1.52 1.34
CA GLY A 44 -9.85 0.35 1.93
C GLY A 44 -8.90 -0.77 2.29
N GLU A 45 -9.48 -1.92 2.61
CA GLU A 45 -8.77 -3.06 3.16
C GLU A 45 -8.72 -4.22 2.18
N VAL A 46 -7.59 -4.92 2.18
CA VAL A 46 -7.39 -6.17 1.46
C VAL A 46 -6.74 -7.20 2.37
N ILE A 47 -6.98 -8.47 2.07
CA ILE A 47 -6.28 -9.60 2.67
C ILE A 47 -5.23 -10.10 1.68
N ILE A 48 -3.97 -10.10 2.10
CA ILE A 48 -2.82 -10.64 1.37
C ILE A 48 -2.08 -11.55 2.33
N ASP A 49 -1.86 -12.81 1.94
CA ASP A 49 -1.19 -13.82 2.78
C ASP A 49 -1.75 -13.93 4.21
N LYS A 50 -3.09 -13.86 4.34
CA LYS A 50 -3.83 -13.87 5.62
C LYS A 50 -3.59 -12.66 6.53
N HIS A 51 -2.94 -11.62 6.03
CA HIS A 51 -2.77 -10.35 6.71
C HIS A 51 -3.73 -9.31 6.15
N THR A 52 -4.34 -8.52 7.02
CA THR A 52 -5.21 -7.43 6.62
C THR A 52 -4.40 -6.15 6.47
N TRP A 53 -4.40 -5.60 5.27
CA TRP A 53 -3.70 -4.37 4.91
C TRP A 53 -4.70 -3.29 4.53
N HIS A 54 -4.54 -2.10 5.09
CA HIS A 54 -5.34 -0.92 4.76
C HIS A 54 -4.51 0.04 3.90
N PHE A 55 -5.06 0.42 2.75
CA PHE A 55 -4.49 1.36 1.80
C PHE A 55 -5.29 2.66 1.81
N PHE A 56 -4.60 3.79 1.89
CA PHE A 56 -5.22 5.12 1.97
C PHE A 56 -4.28 6.20 1.42
N PHE A 57 -4.82 7.38 1.12
CA PHE A 57 -4.00 8.51 0.71
C PHE A 57 -3.56 9.34 1.92
N THR A 58 -2.34 9.84 1.87
CA THR A 58 -1.85 10.87 2.80
C THR A 58 -1.73 12.20 2.05
N GLN A 59 -1.35 13.27 2.76
CA GLN A 59 -1.11 14.57 2.12
C GLN A 59 0.07 14.52 1.12
N GLU A 60 1.01 13.61 1.32
CA GLU A 60 2.29 13.58 0.61
C GLU A 60 2.53 12.25 -0.14
N GLY A 61 1.57 11.32 -0.11
CA GLY A 61 1.78 9.99 -0.68
C GLY A 61 0.70 8.97 -0.38
N ILE A 62 1.12 7.71 -0.28
CA ILE A 62 0.25 6.55 -0.05
C ILE A 62 0.57 5.93 1.30
N GLY A 63 -0.44 5.83 2.14
CA GLY A 63 -0.41 5.17 3.43
C GLY A 63 -0.77 3.70 3.31
N ILE A 64 0.00 2.85 3.98
CA ILE A 64 -0.20 1.41 4.04
C ILE A 64 -0.13 1.00 5.49
N GLN A 65 -1.14 0.32 6.01
CA GLN A 65 -1.18 -0.08 7.41
C GLN A 65 -1.45 -1.58 7.53
N LEU A 66 -0.61 -2.27 8.30
CA LEU A 66 -0.92 -3.62 8.77
C LEU A 66 -1.95 -3.50 9.90
N VAL A 67 -3.19 -3.89 9.60
CA VAL A 67 -4.35 -3.86 10.52
C VAL A 67 -4.38 -5.10 11.38
N ASP A 68 -4.24 -6.27 10.75
CA ASP A 68 -4.24 -7.58 11.42
C ASP A 68 -3.16 -8.49 10.82
N GLY A 69 -2.50 -9.24 11.67
CA GLY A 69 -1.36 -10.10 11.32
C GLY A 69 -0.03 -9.65 11.91
N VAL A 70 1.00 -10.49 11.70
CA VAL A 70 2.37 -10.26 12.14
C VAL A 70 3.30 -10.59 10.99
N VAL A 71 4.11 -9.61 10.60
CA VAL A 71 5.16 -9.76 9.59
C VAL A 71 6.51 -9.40 10.20
N THR A 72 7.56 -10.02 9.69
CA THR A 72 8.92 -9.56 9.96
C THR A 72 9.17 -8.22 9.25
N LEU A 73 10.15 -7.46 9.73
CA LEU A 73 10.56 -6.21 9.07
C LEU A 73 10.95 -6.46 7.61
N LYS A 74 11.68 -7.54 7.33
CA LYS A 74 12.15 -7.88 5.98
C LYS A 74 10.99 -8.18 5.01
N GLU A 75 9.95 -8.85 5.49
CA GLU A 75 8.75 -9.12 4.69
C GLU A 75 7.99 -7.83 4.39
N ALA A 76 7.81 -6.97 5.39
CA ALA A 76 7.19 -5.66 5.19
C ALA A 76 7.98 -4.80 4.20
N GLU A 77 9.30 -4.70 4.36
CA GLU A 77 10.15 -3.94 3.44
C GLU A 77 10.08 -4.46 2.01
N HIS A 78 10.16 -5.78 1.81
CA HIS A 78 10.04 -6.38 0.49
C HIS A 78 8.69 -6.06 -0.15
N PHE A 79 7.60 -6.21 0.60
CA PHE A 79 6.25 -5.92 0.11
C PHE A 79 6.07 -4.44 -0.27
N LEU A 80 6.54 -3.53 0.59
CA LEU A 80 6.47 -2.09 0.33
C LEU A 80 7.30 -1.67 -0.89
N LEU A 81 8.45 -2.31 -1.12
CA LEU A 81 9.26 -2.11 -2.32
C LEU A 81 8.54 -2.62 -3.58
N SER A 82 7.86 -3.77 -3.51
CA SER A 82 7.04 -4.25 -4.62
C SER A 82 5.90 -3.29 -4.95
N ILE A 83 5.18 -2.78 -3.94
CA ILE A 83 4.10 -1.78 -4.13
C ILE A 83 4.65 -0.49 -4.73
N LYS A 84 5.75 0.04 -4.20
CA LYS A 84 6.42 1.22 -4.75
C LYS A 84 6.74 1.03 -6.23
N SER A 85 7.35 -0.10 -6.59
CA SER A 85 7.71 -0.42 -7.96
C SER A 85 6.47 -0.54 -8.86
N HIS A 86 5.39 -1.11 -8.35
CA HIS A 86 4.13 -1.21 -9.08
C HIS A 86 3.52 0.16 -9.40
N ILE A 87 3.52 1.08 -8.43
CA ILE A 87 2.86 2.38 -8.57
C ILE A 87 3.70 3.37 -9.38
N TRP A 88 4.99 3.52 -9.04
CA TRP A 88 5.87 4.53 -9.65
C TRP A 88 6.83 3.96 -10.71
N GLY A 89 6.89 2.65 -10.88
CA GLY A 89 7.88 1.99 -11.73
C GLY A 89 9.25 1.81 -11.05
N GLU A 90 10.08 0.95 -11.65
CA GLU A 90 11.40 0.58 -11.09
C GLU A 90 12.43 1.73 -11.09
N THR A 91 12.26 2.72 -11.97
CA THR A 91 13.24 3.79 -12.17
C THR A 91 12.99 5.03 -11.31
N HIS A 92 11.84 5.13 -10.64
CA HIS A 92 11.47 6.31 -9.85
C HIS A 92 12.06 6.23 -8.44
N GLN A 93 13.29 6.74 -8.29
CA GLN A 93 14.07 6.62 -7.05
C GLN A 93 13.65 7.60 -5.94
N GLU A 94 12.80 8.58 -6.25
CA GLU A 94 12.45 9.67 -5.33
C GLU A 94 11.38 9.32 -4.29
N VAL A 95 10.83 8.09 -4.33
CA VAL A 95 9.90 7.60 -3.30
C VAL A 95 10.64 7.04 -2.08
N GLN A 96 10.39 7.64 -0.93
CA GLN A 96 10.87 7.24 0.39
C GLN A 96 9.83 6.37 1.11
N ILE A 97 10.31 5.43 1.93
CA ILE A 97 9.47 4.58 2.78
C ILE A 97 9.64 5.04 4.23
N PHE A 98 8.58 5.55 4.83
CA PHE A 98 8.52 5.87 6.25
C PHE A 98 7.84 4.75 7.02
N MET A 99 8.32 4.47 8.23
CA MET A 99 7.74 3.48 9.12
C MET A 99 7.42 4.11 10.46
N ALA A 100 6.20 3.93 10.93
CA ALA A 100 5.74 4.44 12.22
C ALA A 100 4.98 3.37 13.01
N GLY A 101 5.23 3.35 14.31
CA GLY A 101 4.36 2.64 15.25
C GLY A 101 2.96 3.26 15.23
N VAL A 102 1.94 2.41 15.30
CA VAL A 102 0.55 2.87 15.50
C VAL A 102 0.19 2.61 16.95
N THR A 103 -0.27 3.65 17.64
CA THR A 103 -0.95 3.49 18.92
C THR A 103 -2.39 3.05 18.62
N GLN A 104 -2.81 1.90 19.12
CA GLN A 104 -4.22 1.55 19.11
C GLN A 104 -4.95 2.56 20.02
N LYS A 105 -5.98 3.22 19.48
CA LYS A 105 -6.89 4.06 20.28
C LYS A 105 -7.88 3.19 21.04
#